data_AF-A0A2V7FVZ7-F1
#
_entry.id   AF-A0A2V7FVZ7-F1
#
_cell.length_a   1.000
_cell.length_b   1.000
_cell.length_c   1.000
_cell.angle_alpha   90.00
_cell.angle_beta   90.00
_cell.angle_gamma   90.00
#
_symmetry.space_group_name_H-M   'P 1'
#
loop_
_entity.id
_entity.type
_entity.pdbx_description
1 polymer ?
#
loop_
_entity_poly.entity_id
_entity_poly.type
_entity_poly.pdbx_seq_one_letter_code
_entity_poly.pdbx_strand_id
1 'polypeptide(L)'
;MSYVLAPGTFPLPHDNIGNPADGRAGLLVVRVAYSDGSEGSLVVSCNFAGTATADVFEGVTASKGRTDFWNRAAPAPGVQGNRTAFHVID
;
A
#
# COMPACT_ATOMS: atom_id res chain seq x y z
N MET A 1 -1.69 19.55 6.87
CA MET A 1 -2.14 18.55 5.88
C MET A 1 -3.27 17.76 6.53
N SER A 2 -4.43 17.62 5.91
CA SER A 2 -5.55 16.82 6.46
C SER A 2 -5.76 15.59 5.59
N TYR A 3 -5.81 14.41 6.21
CA TYR A 3 -6.14 13.15 5.54
C TYR A 3 -7.27 12.46 6.29
N VAL A 4 -8.01 11.59 5.61
CA VAL A 4 -9.04 10.76 6.21
C VAL A 4 -8.39 9.46 6.66
N LEU A 5 -8.55 9.10 7.93
CA LEU A 5 -8.06 7.83 8.45
C LEU A 5 -8.85 6.69 7.81
N ALA A 6 -8.15 5.78 7.13
CA ALA A 6 -8.73 4.50 6.77
C ALA A 6 -8.98 3.68 8.05
N PRO A 7 -10.10 2.96 8.14
CA PRO A 7 -10.34 2.04 9.25
C PRO A 7 -9.32 0.89 9.20
N GLY A 8 -9.18 0.16 10.30
CA GLY A 8 -8.44 -1.12 10.34
C GLY A 8 -7.57 -1.27 11.57
N THR A 9 -7.15 -2.51 11.84
CA THR A 9 -6.23 -2.83 12.94
C THR A 9 -4.88 -3.21 12.37
N PHE A 10 -3.82 -2.56 12.85
CA PHE A 10 -2.44 -2.86 12.47
C PHE A 10 -2.15 -4.36 12.66
N PRO A 11 -1.93 -5.13 11.57
CA PRO A 11 -1.95 -6.59 11.67
C PRO A 11 -0.56 -7.20 11.77
N LEU A 12 0.51 -6.39 11.74
CA LEU A 12 1.88 -6.86 11.64
C LEU A 12 2.47 -7.03 13.05
N PRO A 13 2.67 -8.27 13.54
CA PRO A 13 3.28 -8.50 14.85
C PRO A 13 4.76 -8.09 14.88
N HIS A 14 5.39 -8.01 13.70
CA HIS A 14 6.80 -7.69 13.51
C HIS A 14 6.94 -6.73 12.33
N ASP A 15 6.55 -5.49 12.54
CA ASP A 15 7.00 -4.40 11.68
C ASP A 15 8.28 -3.80 12.29
N ASN A 16 9.39 -3.93 11.56
CA ASN A 16 10.70 -3.43 11.98
C ASN A 16 11.06 -2.09 11.30
N ILE A 17 10.10 -1.45 10.61
CA ILE A 17 10.33 -0.21 9.86
C ILE A 17 9.91 1.00 10.69
N GLY A 18 8.68 1.01 11.20
CA GLY A 18 8.13 2.14 11.95
C GLY A 18 7.59 1.76 13.32
N ASN A 19 7.21 2.76 14.10
CA ASN A 19 6.47 2.53 15.33
C ASN A 19 5.06 2.01 14.98
N PRO A 20 4.64 0.85 15.52
CA PRO A 20 3.31 0.29 15.24
C PRO A 20 2.15 1.22 15.63
N ALA A 21 2.34 2.10 16.62
CA ALA A 21 1.33 3.09 17.01
C ALA A 21 1.05 4.12 15.90
N ASP A 22 2.01 4.34 15.01
CA ASP A 22 1.93 5.28 13.89
C ASP A 22 1.48 4.60 12.59
N GLY A 23 1.26 3.28 12.64
CA GLY A 23 0.79 2.47 11.52
C GLY A 23 -0.62 2.86 11.07
N ARG A 24 -0.81 3.04 9.76
CA ARG A 24 -2.09 3.34 9.11
C ARG A 24 -2.33 2.47 7.87
N ALA A 25 -3.57 2.05 7.68
CA ALA A 25 -4.08 1.63 6.38
C ALA A 25 -4.21 2.87 5.47
N GLY A 26 -4.32 2.68 4.16
CA GLY A 26 -4.49 3.81 3.26
C GLY A 26 -4.25 3.50 1.78
N LEU A 27 -4.39 4.55 0.97
CA LEU A 27 -4.12 4.52 -0.46
C LEU A 27 -3.20 5.69 -0.81
N LEU A 28 -2.05 5.38 -1.40
CA LEU A 28 -1.17 6.34 -2.02
C LEU A 28 -1.23 6.19 -3.53
N VAL A 29 -1.52 7.28 -4.23
CA VAL A 29 -1.43 7.37 -5.69
C VAL A 29 -0.51 8.53 -6.03
N VAL A 30 0.60 8.23 -6.69
CA VAL A 30 1.56 9.25 -7.14
C VAL A 30 1.81 9.12 -8.64
N ARG A 31 2.04 10.26 -9.31
CA ARG A 31 2.49 10.30 -10.69
C ARG A 31 3.99 10.02 -10.75
N VAL A 32 4.40 9.21 -11.72
CA VAL A 32 5.80 8.88 -11.98
C VAL A 32 6.19 9.45 -13.34
N ALA A 33 7.25 10.26 -13.36
CA ALA A 33 7.92 10.68 -14.58
C ALA A 33 9.16 9.79 -14.77
N TYR A 34 9.16 8.95 -15.80
CA TYR A 34 10.27 8.05 -16.08
C TYR A 34 11.34 8.76 -16.92
N SER A 35 12.60 8.32 -16.77
CA SER A 35 13.76 8.93 -17.45
C SER A 35 13.74 8.80 -18.98
N ASP A 36 12.96 7.87 -19.53
CA ASP A 36 12.71 7.72 -20.97
C ASP A 36 11.61 8.65 -21.50
N GLY A 37 11.13 9.58 -20.67
CA GLY A 37 10.11 10.56 -21.01
C GLY A 37 8.68 10.04 -20.91
N SER A 38 8.46 8.76 -20.61
CA SER A 38 7.10 8.24 -20.38
C SER A 38 6.57 8.61 -18.99
N GLU A 39 5.25 8.68 -18.87
CA GLU A 39 4.57 8.91 -17.60
C GLU A 39 3.85 7.66 -17.11
N GLY A 40 3.56 7.63 -15.81
CA GLY A 40 2.71 6.62 -15.23
C GLY A 40 2.33 6.96 -13.79
N SER A 41 1.98 5.93 -13.04
CA SER A 41 1.55 6.04 -11.65
C SER A 41 2.12 4.92 -10.80
N LEU A 42 2.41 5.21 -9.54
CA LEU A 42 2.63 4.20 -8.50
C LEU A 42 1.44 4.23 -7.56
N VAL A 43 0.82 3.07 -7.34
CA VAL A 43 -0.28 2.89 -6.40
C VAL A 43 0.19 1.94 -5.30
N VAL A 44 0.10 2.41 -4.06
CA VAL A 44 0.33 1.58 -2.86
C VAL A 44 -0.97 1.54 -2.09
N SER A 45 -1.47 0.34 -1.85
CA SER A 45 -2.76 0.11 -1.19
C SER A 45 -2.58 -0.81 0.00
N CYS A 46 -2.98 -0.30 1.17
CA CYS A 46 -2.92 -0.99 2.45
C CYS A 46 -4.33 -1.06 3.05
N ASN A 47 -4.80 -2.26 3.33
CA ASN A 47 -6.13 -2.50 3.85
C ASN A 47 -6.15 -2.80 5.35
N PHE A 48 -5.04 -3.20 5.97
CA PHE A 48 -5.01 -3.80 7.33
C PHE A 48 -5.97 -4.99 7.54
N ALA A 49 -5.81 -5.71 8.65
CA ALA A 49 -6.73 -6.82 8.95
C ALA A 49 -8.08 -6.28 9.43
N GLY A 50 -9.15 -6.97 9.01
CA GLY A 50 -10.52 -6.66 9.42
C GLY A 50 -11.23 -5.60 8.57
N THR A 51 -10.53 -5.00 7.61
CA THR A 51 -11.05 -3.91 6.76
C THR A 51 -10.97 -4.20 5.28
N ALA A 52 -10.52 -5.39 4.90
CA ALA A 52 -10.54 -5.86 3.54
C ALA A 52 -11.97 -5.92 2.99
N THR A 53 -12.27 -5.06 2.02
CA THR A 53 -13.43 -5.21 1.12
C THR A 53 -13.01 -5.94 -0.15
N ALA A 54 -13.97 -6.48 -0.90
CA ALA A 54 -13.67 -7.14 -2.18
C ALA A 54 -13.02 -6.20 -3.21
N ASP A 55 -13.24 -4.89 -3.06
CA ASP A 55 -12.85 -3.87 -4.04
C ASP A 55 -11.48 -3.25 -3.76
N VAL A 56 -10.91 -3.43 -2.56
CA VAL A 56 -9.61 -2.87 -2.20
C VAL A 56 -8.57 -3.98 -2.17
N PHE A 57 -7.51 -3.80 -2.94
CA PHE A 57 -6.39 -4.73 -2.94
C PHE A 57 -5.35 -4.35 -1.89
N GLU A 58 -4.57 -5.33 -1.46
CA GLU A 58 -3.34 -5.12 -0.69
C GLU A 58 -2.13 -5.26 -1.63
N GLY A 59 -1.19 -4.31 -1.57
CA GLY A 59 0.05 -4.37 -2.32
C GLY A 59 0.37 -3.11 -3.14
N VAL A 60 1.17 -3.32 -4.18
CA VAL A 60 1.69 -2.25 -5.04
C VAL A 60 1.39 -2.58 -6.51
N THR A 61 0.94 -1.59 -7.26
CA THR A 61 0.90 -1.64 -8.72
C THR A 61 1.57 -0.40 -9.29
N ALA A 62 2.10 -0.52 -10.51
CA ALA A 62 2.71 0.60 -11.20
C ALA A 62 2.25 0.61 -12.65
N SER A 63 2.03 1.80 -13.21
CA SER A 63 1.77 1.97 -14.64
C SER A 63 2.93 2.70 -15.31
N LYS A 64 3.14 2.43 -16.60
CA LYS A 64 4.05 3.17 -17.47
C LYS A 64 3.47 3.21 -18.88
N GLY A 65 3.15 4.41 -19.37
CA GLY A 65 2.38 4.58 -20.60
C GLY A 65 1.04 3.85 -20.52
N ARG A 66 0.79 2.91 -21.43
CA ARG A 66 -0.44 2.10 -21.47
C ARG A 66 -0.35 0.79 -20.66
N THR A 67 0.82 0.46 -20.14
CA THR A 67 1.05 -0.82 -19.46
C THR A 67 0.84 -0.65 -17.96
N ASP A 68 0.03 -1.53 -17.38
CA ASP A 68 -0.09 -1.69 -15.92
C ASP A 68 0.66 -2.95 -15.49
N PHE A 69 1.53 -2.80 -14.50
CA PHE A 69 2.31 -3.86 -13.88
C PHE A 69 1.61 -4.24 -12.58
N TRP A 70 0.86 -5.32 -12.66
CA TRP A 70 0.05 -5.84 -11.57
C TRP A 70 0.32 -7.34 -11.42
N ASN A 71 0.96 -7.73 -10.32
CA ASN A 71 1.13 -9.14 -9.94
C ASN A 71 0.91 -9.34 -8.44
N ARG A 72 0.06 -8.49 -7.85
CA ARG A 72 -0.31 -8.55 -6.45
C ARG A 72 -1.04 -9.86 -6.12
N ALA A 73 -0.66 -10.49 -5.03
CA ALA A 73 -1.39 -11.60 -4.42
C ALA A 73 -1.90 -11.17 -3.04
N ALA A 74 -2.91 -11.85 -2.51
CA ALA A 74 -3.37 -11.58 -1.15
C ALA A 74 -2.28 -11.96 -0.13
N PRO A 75 -2.15 -11.25 1.01
CA PRO A 75 -1.36 -11.74 2.13
C PRO A 75 -1.91 -13.07 2.64
N ALA A 76 -1.01 -14.02 2.87
CA ALA A 76 -1.33 -15.31 3.50
C ALA A 76 -0.73 -15.38 4.91
N PRO A 77 -1.41 -16.02 5.88
CA PRO A 77 -0.85 -16.28 7.21
C PRO A 77 0.51 -16.99 7.12
N GLY A 78 1.48 -16.56 7.93
CA GLY A 78 2.84 -17.15 7.97
C GLY A 78 3.76 -16.82 6.78
N VAL A 79 3.26 -16.14 5.74
CA VAL A 79 4.07 -15.75 4.58
C VAL A 79 4.57 -14.32 4.74
N GLN A 80 5.86 -14.07 4.53
CA GLN A 80 6.48 -12.73 4.59
C GLN A 80 6.44 -12.06 3.19
N GLY A 81 5.27 -11.62 2.76
CA GLY A 81 5.10 -10.94 1.47
C GLY A 81 3.70 -10.34 1.30
N ASN A 82 3.48 -9.62 0.20
CA ASN A 82 2.17 -9.06 -0.16
C ASN A 82 1.53 -8.19 0.94
N ARG A 83 2.32 -7.38 1.62
CA ARG A 83 1.87 -6.50 2.70
C ARG A 83 2.50 -5.13 2.52
N THR A 84 1.72 -4.11 2.79
CA THR A 84 2.11 -2.71 2.86
C THR A 84 1.60 -2.13 4.16
N ALA A 85 2.24 -1.07 4.62
CA ALA A 85 1.82 -0.30 5.78
C ALA A 85 2.30 1.14 5.58
N PHE A 86 1.51 2.10 6.04
CA PHE A 86 1.94 3.50 6.12
C PHE A 86 2.29 3.84 7.57
N HIS A 87 3.31 4.68 7.75
CA HIS A 87 3.64 5.27 9.04
C HIS A 87 3.54 6.78 8.92
N VAL A 88 2.86 7.41 9.87
CA VAL A 88 2.94 8.87 10.03
C VAL A 88 4.29 9.18 10.66
N ILE A 89 4.99 10.17 10.09
CA ILE A 89 6.25 10.67 10.63
C ILE A 89 5.95 12.08 11.15
N ASP A 90 6.23 12.30 12.43
CA ASP A 90 6.07 13.58 13.13
C ASP A 90 7.33 14.47 12.96
#